data_AF-R7PVZ0-F1
#
_entry.id   AF-R7PVZ0-F1
#
_cell.length_a   1.000
_cell.length_b   1.000
_cell.length_c   1.000
_cell.angle_alpha   90.00
_cell.angle_beta   90.00
_cell.angle_gamma   90.00
#
_symmetry.space_group_name_H-M   'P 1'
#
loop_
_entity.id
_entity.type
_entity.pdbx_description
1 polymer ?
#
loop_
_entity_poly.entity_id
_entity_poly.type
_entity_poly.pdbx_seq_one_letter_code
_entity_poly.pdbx_strand_id
1 'polypeptide(L)'
;MDDNEISPYITMTKVRSGEKLQIEQKYVKIREGQNKLMAVSYQAPIYEIVELERFFEDFAPSEKIKFNIGGTGSIGVNFRGIIEGGQKNFSKNIDHKIILLEEYKCPKKDEYAIPKRSSRFVPKVVQKSQ
;
A
#
# COMPACT_ATOMS: atom_id res chain seq x y z
N MET A 1 -11.22 26.98 -13.01
CA MET A 1 -10.02 26.39 -12.40
C MET A 1 -9.97 24.98 -12.96
N ASP A 2 -8.93 24.65 -13.71
CA ASP A 2 -8.89 23.41 -14.47
C ASP A 2 -8.70 22.20 -13.54
N ASP A 3 -9.81 21.57 -13.16
CA ASP A 3 -9.87 20.35 -12.34
C ASP A 3 -9.37 19.09 -13.10
N ASN A 4 -8.73 19.25 -14.26
CA ASN A 4 -8.29 18.19 -15.16
C ASN A 4 -6.76 17.97 -15.19
N GLU A 5 -6.00 18.67 -14.35
CA GLU A 5 -4.54 18.52 -14.34
C GLU A 5 -4.14 17.28 -13.52
N ILE A 6 -3.65 16.25 -14.21
CA ILE A 6 -3.08 15.05 -13.56
C ILE A 6 -1.87 15.51 -12.74
N SER A 7 -1.92 15.28 -11.43
CA SER A 7 -0.80 15.62 -10.54
C SER A 7 0.47 14.91 -11.01
N PRO A 8 1.67 15.52 -10.91
CA PRO A 8 2.93 14.88 -11.30
C PRO A 8 3.43 13.87 -10.26
N TYR A 9 2.67 13.63 -9.18
CA TYR A 9 3.09 12.80 -8.06
C TYR A 9 2.36 11.46 -7.99
N ILE A 10 3.05 10.44 -7.51
CA ILE A 10 2.45 9.24 -6.94
C ILE A 10 2.38 9.44 -5.44
N THR A 11 1.20 9.28 -4.86
CA THR A 11 0.99 9.39 -3.42
C THR A 11 0.76 8.00 -2.82
N MET A 12 1.58 7.63 -1.84
CA MET A 12 1.41 6.46 -0.99
C MET A 12 0.90 6.92 0.36
N THR A 13 -0.20 6.36 0.85
CA THR A 13 -0.73 6.68 2.18
C THR A 13 -0.84 5.43 3.03
N LYS A 14 -0.16 5.41 4.18
CA LYS A 14 -0.31 4.34 5.17
C LYS A 14 -1.74 4.36 5.71
N VAL A 15 -2.45 3.24 5.62
CA VAL A 15 -3.87 3.19 6.04
C VAL A 15 -4.02 3.34 7.55
N ARG A 16 -3.06 2.84 8.33
CA ARG A 16 -3.10 2.86 9.80
C ARG A 16 -2.77 4.22 10.40
N SER A 17 -1.68 4.86 9.96
CA SER A 17 -1.22 6.14 10.51
C SER A 17 -1.72 7.36 9.74
N GLY A 18 -2.17 7.20 8.49
CA GLY A 18 -2.51 8.31 7.62
C GLY A 18 -1.31 9.07 7.05
N GLU A 19 -0.09 8.65 7.39
CA GLU A 19 1.15 9.21 6.87
C GLU A 19 1.22 9.08 5.35
N LYS A 20 1.73 10.11 4.67
CA LYS A 20 1.76 10.21 3.21
C LYS A 20 3.19 10.39 2.74
N LEU A 21 3.53 9.68 1.67
CA LEU A 21 4.72 9.89 0.88
C LEU A 21 4.31 10.30 -0.52
N GLN A 22 4.91 11.35 -1.06
CA GLN A 22 4.73 11.79 -2.44
C GLN A 22 6.05 11.66 -3.17
N ILE A 23 6.04 10.92 -4.29
CA ILE A 23 7.20 10.73 -5.14
C ILE A 23 6.89 11.23 -6.56
N GLU A 24 7.87 11.78 -7.24
CA GLU A 24 7.69 12.28 -8.61
C GLU A 24 7.51 11.14 -9.62
N GLN A 25 6.44 11.21 -10.43
CA GLN A 25 6.16 10.20 -11.46
C GLN A 25 7.28 10.05 -12.49
N LYS A 26 8.02 11.12 -12.78
CA LYS A 26 9.11 11.13 -13.76
C LYS A 26 10.25 10.16 -13.41
N TYR A 27 10.37 9.79 -12.14
CA TYR A 27 11.39 8.88 -11.61
C TYR A 27 10.89 7.45 -11.41
N VAL A 28 9.62 7.19 -11.70
CA VAL A 28 8.96 5.91 -11.41
C VAL A 28 8.70 5.12 -12.68
N LYS A 29 9.00 3.83 -12.63
CA LYS A 29 8.56 2.83 -13.62
C LYS A 29 7.78 1.74 -12.91
N ILE A 30 6.55 1.51 -13.33
CA ILE A 30 5.68 0.46 -12.76
C ILE A 30 5.67 -0.73 -13.71
N ARG A 31 5.86 -1.92 -13.17
CA ARG A 31 5.75 -3.19 -13.91
C ARG A 31 4.90 -4.16 -13.14
N GLU A 32 3.95 -4.79 -13.81
CA GLU A 32 3.19 -5.89 -13.24
C GLU A 32 3.89 -7.22 -13.56
N GLY A 33 4.13 -8.04 -12.53
CA GLY A 33 4.64 -9.40 -12.68
C GLY A 33 3.51 -10.43 -12.78
N GLN A 34 3.85 -11.64 -13.24
CA GLN A 34 2.89 -12.75 -13.45
C GLN A 34 2.09 -13.16 -12.19
N ASN A 35 2.55 -12.80 -10.99
CA ASN A 35 1.93 -13.17 -9.72
C ASN A 35 1.08 -12.04 -9.08
N LYS A 36 0.57 -11.08 -9.87
CA LYS A 36 -0.16 -9.88 -9.37
C LYS A 36 0.68 -9.00 -8.43
N LEU A 37 2.00 -9.18 -8.50
CA LEU A 37 2.96 -8.37 -7.77
C LEU A 37 3.34 -7.20 -8.67
N MET A 38 3.07 -5.99 -8.21
CA MET A 38 3.52 -4.77 -8.85
C MET A 38 4.90 -4.42 -8.32
N ALA A 39 5.83 -4.22 -9.23
CA ALA A 39 7.15 -3.68 -8.97
C ALA A 39 7.16 -2.19 -9.35
N VAL A 40 7.32 -1.33 -8.36
CA VAL A 40 7.49 0.11 -8.54
C VAL A 40 8.98 0.41 -8.45
N SER A 41 9.64 0.49 -9.60
CA SER A 41 11.03 0.90 -9.71
C SER A 41 11.12 2.42 -9.56
N TYR A 42 11.80 2.89 -8.54
CA TYR A 42 12.01 4.29 -8.25
C TYR A 42 13.49 4.62 -8.34
N GLN A 43 13.85 5.41 -9.35
CA GLN A 43 15.22 5.83 -9.64
C GLN A 43 15.31 7.34 -9.46
N ALA A 44 15.78 7.77 -8.30
CA ALA A 44 15.71 9.15 -7.85
C ALA A 44 17.01 9.58 -7.16
N PRO A 45 17.19 10.89 -6.89
CA PRO A 45 18.28 11.37 -6.07
C PRO A 45 18.29 10.71 -4.68
N ILE A 46 19.48 10.52 -4.11
CA ILE A 46 19.66 9.82 -2.81
C ILE A 46 18.76 10.38 -1.71
N TYR A 47 18.53 11.71 -1.65
CA TYR A 47 17.70 12.30 -0.60
C TYR A 47 16.24 11.81 -0.67
N GLU A 48 15.67 11.62 -1.86
CA GLU A 48 14.31 11.09 -2.03
C GLU A 48 14.24 9.60 -1.67
N ILE A 49 15.31 8.86 -1.98
CA ILE A 49 15.41 7.45 -1.61
C ILE A 49 15.50 7.27 -0.10
N VAL A 50 16.24 8.13 0.60
CA VAL A 50 16.29 8.11 2.07
C VAL A 50 14.92 8.42 2.68
N GLU A 51 14.17 9.34 2.10
CA GLU A 51 12.79 9.64 2.53
C GLU A 51 11.86 8.44 2.29
N LEU A 52 11.99 7.77 1.14
CA LEU A 52 11.29 6.53 0.86
C LEU A 52 11.62 5.44 1.91
N GLU A 53 12.88 5.23 2.22
CA GLU A 53 13.30 4.21 3.20
C GLU A 53 12.74 4.51 4.59
N ARG A 54 12.82 5.76 5.04
CA ARG A 54 12.23 6.20 6.32
C ARG A 54 10.73 5.99 6.35
N PHE A 55 10.03 6.26 5.25
CA PHE A 55 8.60 5.99 5.15
C PHE A 55 8.29 4.50 5.33
N PHE A 56 9.17 3.58 4.95
CA PHE A 56 8.94 2.13 5.07
C PHE A 56 9.67 1.45 6.25
N GLU A 57 10.50 2.15 7.01
CA GLU A 57 11.38 1.60 8.06
C GLU A 57 10.61 0.77 9.11
N ASP A 58 9.52 1.31 9.64
CA ASP A 58 8.67 0.64 10.64
C ASP A 58 7.49 -0.14 10.01
N PHE A 59 7.50 -0.36 8.70
CA PHE A 59 6.35 -0.87 7.98
C PHE A 59 6.41 -2.40 7.83
N ALA A 60 5.52 -3.11 8.53
CA ALA A 60 5.53 -4.58 8.48
C ALA A 60 5.13 -5.09 7.08
N PRO A 61 5.72 -6.21 6.61
CA PRO A 61 5.28 -6.87 5.39
C PRO A 61 3.79 -7.25 5.51
N SER A 62 2.99 -6.89 4.50
CA SER A 62 1.52 -6.99 4.42
C SER A 62 0.72 -5.82 5.00
N GLU A 63 1.36 -4.75 5.46
CA GLU A 63 0.62 -3.55 5.81
C GLU A 63 -0.02 -2.87 4.59
N LYS A 64 -1.15 -2.21 4.86
CA LYS A 64 -2.07 -1.67 3.86
C LYS A 64 -1.71 -0.24 3.50
N ILE A 65 -1.58 0.01 2.20
CA ILE A 65 -1.29 1.32 1.62
C ILE A 65 -2.39 1.68 0.61
N LYS A 66 -2.76 2.96 0.59
CA LYS A 66 -3.49 3.54 -0.54
C LYS A 66 -2.47 4.11 -1.52
N PHE A 67 -2.53 3.62 -2.75
CA PHE A 67 -1.65 4.00 -3.84
C PHE A 67 -2.42 4.83 -4.86
N ASN A 68 -2.04 6.09 -5.05
CA ASN A 68 -2.69 7.03 -5.96
C ASN A 68 -1.69 7.56 -6.98
N ILE A 69 -2.03 7.44 -8.27
CA ILE A 69 -1.21 7.94 -9.37
C ILE A 69 -1.89 9.20 -9.91
N GLY A 70 -1.23 10.35 -9.75
CA GLY A 70 -1.64 11.59 -10.38
C GLY A 70 -3.01 12.13 -9.98
N GLY A 71 -3.53 11.72 -8.81
CA GLY A 71 -4.85 12.15 -8.34
C GLY A 71 -6.03 11.42 -8.99
N THR A 72 -5.78 10.40 -9.81
CA THR A 72 -6.82 9.69 -10.59
C THR A 72 -7.70 8.74 -9.76
N GLY A 73 -7.31 8.47 -8.52
CA GLY A 73 -8.00 7.54 -7.63
C GLY A 73 -7.01 6.75 -6.79
N SER A 74 -7.48 6.09 -5.74
CA SER A 74 -6.62 5.30 -4.85
C SER A 74 -6.91 3.82 -4.97
N ILE A 75 -5.88 3.04 -5.28
CA ILE A 75 -5.90 1.58 -5.26
C ILE A 75 -5.37 1.11 -3.91
N GLY A 76 -6.02 0.09 -3.35
CA GLY A 76 -5.58 -0.55 -2.13
C GLY A 76 -4.53 -1.63 -2.40
N VAL A 77 -3.33 -1.46 -1.84
CA VAL A 77 -2.21 -2.39 -2.02
C VAL A 77 -1.59 -2.80 -0.68
N ASN A 78 -1.11 -4.03 -0.61
CA ASN A 78 -0.31 -4.57 0.48
C ASN A 78 1.17 -4.37 0.15
N PHE A 79 1.93 -3.82 1.10
CA PHE A 79 3.38 -3.74 0.99
C PHE A 79 4.01 -5.13 1.12
N ARG A 80 4.93 -5.47 0.23
CA ARG A 80 5.65 -6.76 0.25
C ARG A 80 7.14 -6.62 0.54
N GLY A 81 7.72 -5.45 0.38
CA GLY A 81 9.12 -5.17 0.70
C GLY A 81 9.75 -4.15 -0.25
N ILE A 82 10.98 -3.75 0.07
CA ILE A 82 11.84 -2.96 -0.80
C ILE A 82 13.05 -3.82 -1.15
N ILE A 83 13.45 -3.80 -2.41
CA ILE A 83 14.67 -4.45 -2.89
C ILE A 83 15.56 -3.44 -3.61
N GLU A 84 16.87 -3.69 -3.61
CA GLU A 84 17.82 -2.92 -4.38
C GLU A 84 17.62 -3.13 -5.87
N GLY A 85 17.60 -2.03 -6.62
CA GLY A 85 17.51 -2.05 -8.06
C GLY A 85 18.86 -2.37 -8.70
N GLY A 86 18.98 -3.55 -9.31
CA GLY A 86 20.22 -3.99 -9.95
C GLY A 86 20.59 -3.18 -11.20
N GLN A 87 21.32 -2.10 -11.06
CA GLN A 87 22.09 -1.48 -12.14
C GLN A 87 23.47 -1.03 -11.65
N LYS A 88 24.51 -1.28 -12.45
CA LYS A 88 25.92 -1.12 -12.05
C LYS A 88 26.51 0.29 -12.27
N ASN A 89 25.76 1.22 -12.89
CA ASN A 89 26.31 2.50 -13.38
C ASN A 89 25.41 3.70 -13.03
N PHE A 90 25.06 3.92 -11.77
CA PHE A 90 24.46 5.20 -11.39
C PHE A 90 25.53 6.29 -11.26
N SER A 91 25.16 7.53 -11.61
CA SER A 91 25.89 8.71 -11.14
C SER A 91 25.88 8.70 -9.61
N LYS A 92 26.95 9.18 -8.96
CA LYS A 92 27.17 9.10 -7.50
C LYS A 92 26.01 9.61 -6.63
N ASN A 93 25.05 10.34 -7.20
CA ASN A 93 23.96 11.00 -6.49
C ASN A 93 22.57 10.39 -6.78
N ILE A 94 22.47 9.34 -7.59
CA ILE A 94 21.22 8.66 -7.93
C ILE A 94 21.26 7.26 -7.36
N ASP A 95 20.16 6.85 -6.77
CA ASP A 95 19.97 5.49 -6.28
C ASP A 95 18.66 4.90 -6.85
N HIS A 96 18.52 3.58 -6.75
CA HIS A 96 17.43 2.84 -7.37
C HIS A 96 16.90 1.77 -6.42
N LYS A 97 15.65 1.96 -6.00
CA LYS A 97 14.92 1.00 -5.18
C LYS A 97 13.71 0.48 -5.94
N ILE A 98 13.34 -0.76 -5.67
CA ILE A 98 12.13 -1.36 -6.21
C ILE A 98 11.22 -1.70 -5.05
N ILE A 99 10.03 -1.09 -5.04
CA ILE A 99 9.00 -1.33 -4.04
C ILE A 99 8.09 -2.42 -4.58
N LEU A 100 7.88 -3.47 -3.79
CA LEU A 100 7.02 -4.58 -4.14
C LEU A 100 5.66 -4.37 -3.47
N LEU A 101 4.61 -4.31 -4.30
CA LEU A 101 3.24 -4.08 -3.89
C LEU A 101 2.36 -5.21 -4.44
N GLU A 102 1.34 -5.60 -3.70
CA GLU A 102 0.32 -6.55 -4.17
C GLU A 102 -1.06 -5.92 -4.01
N GLU A 103 -1.88 -5.92 -5.04
CA GLU A 103 -3.26 -5.43 -4.89
C GLU A 103 -4.03 -6.21 -3.82
N TYR A 104 -4.95 -5.54 -3.14
CA TYR A 104 -5.88 -6.26 -2.27
C TYR A 104 -6.62 -7.31 -3.08
N LYS A 105 -6.70 -8.54 -2.53
CA LYS A 105 -7.74 -9.45 -2.98
C LYS A 105 -9.08 -8.81 -2.61
N CYS A 106 -9.85 -8.37 -3.59
CA CYS A 106 -11.26 -8.11 -3.38
C CYS A 106 -11.86 -9.39 -2.81
N PRO A 107 -12.48 -9.35 -1.60
CA PRO A 107 -13.13 -10.53 -1.06
C PRO A 107 -14.19 -10.98 -2.07
N LYS A 108 -14.28 -12.28 -2.33
CA LYS A 108 -15.34 -12.79 -3.20
C LYS A 108 -16.69 -12.55 -2.51
N LYS A 109 -17.76 -12.36 -3.29
CA LYS A 109 -19.12 -12.16 -2.75
C LYS A 109 -19.50 -13.21 -1.70
N ASP A 110 -18.99 -14.44 -1.84
CA ASP A 110 -19.21 -15.57 -0.93
C ASP A 110 -18.48 -15.44 0.43
N GLU A 111 -17.40 -14.66 0.51
CA GLU A 111 -16.66 -14.39 1.76
C GLU A 111 -17.37 -13.30 2.60
N TYR A 112 -18.29 -12.53 1.99
CA TYR A 112 -19.20 -11.62 2.70
C TYR A 112 -20.42 -12.36 3.30
N ALA A 113 -20.54 -13.67 3.12
CA ALA A 113 -21.54 -14.46 3.84
C ALA A 113 -21.16 -14.49 5.32
N ILE A 114 -21.62 -13.47 6.05
CA ILE A 114 -21.57 -13.39 7.51
C ILE A 114 -22.01 -14.76 8.04
N PRO A 115 -21.18 -15.50 8.81
CA PRO A 115 -21.66 -16.69 9.48
C PRO A 115 -22.83 -16.24 10.34
N LYS A 116 -24.04 -16.77 10.08
CA LYS A 116 -25.25 -16.41 10.82
C LYS A 116 -24.89 -16.47 12.31
N ARG A 117 -24.83 -15.29 12.96
CA ARG A 117 -24.70 -15.20 14.42
C ARG A 117 -25.96 -15.84 14.98
N SER A 118 -25.94 -17.15 15.23
CA SER A 118 -26.97 -17.80 16.02
C SER A 118 -26.72 -17.41 17.48
N SER A 119 -27.05 -16.18 17.82
CA SER A 119 -27.25 -15.81 19.21
C SER A 119 -28.46 -16.59 19.71
N ARG A 120 -28.23 -17.72 20.37
CA ARG A 120 -29.26 -18.32 21.21
C ARG A 120 -29.34 -17.44 22.46
N PHE A 121 -30.40 -16.66 22.56
CA PHE A 121 -30.78 -15.99 23.80
C PHE A 121 -30.88 -17.08 24.88
N VAL A 122 -30.00 -17.06 25.87
CA VAL A 122 -30.09 -17.95 27.03
C VAL A 122 -31.06 -17.27 28.00
N PRO A 123 -32.26 -17.83 28.28
CA PRO A 123 -33.16 -17.24 29.26
C PRO A 123 -32.47 -17.27 30.63
N LYS A 124 -32.50 -16.13 31.34
CA LYS A 124 -31.95 -16.01 32.70
C LYS A 124 -32.60 -17.06 33.60
N VAL A 125 -31.78 -17.87 34.25
CA VAL A 125 -32.21 -18.77 35.33
C VAL A 125 -32.71 -17.90 36.48
N VAL A 126 -34.00 -18.00 36.80
CA VAL A 126 -34.57 -17.39 38.01
C VAL A 126 -34.05 -18.15 39.20
N GLN A 127 -33.15 -17.54 39.98
CA GLN A 127 -32.75 -18.07 41.27
C GLN A 127 -33.97 -18.03 42.20
N LYS A 128 -34.48 -19.20 42.59
CA LYS A 128 -35.40 -19.30 43.73
C LYS A 128 -34.60 -19.06 44.99
N SER A 129 -34.89 -17.97 45.69
CA SER A 129 -34.50 -17.75 47.08
C SER A 129 -35.18 -18.80 47.97
N GLN A 130 -34.37 -19.62 48.64
CA GLN A 130 -34.73 -20.35 49.85
C GLN A 130 -34.03 -19.71 51.02
#